data_AF-A0A4S8QHF7-F1
#
_entry.id   AF-A0A4S8QHF7-F1
#
_cell.length_a   1.000
_cell.length_b   1.000
_cell.length_c   1.000
_cell.angle_alpha   90.00
_cell.angle_beta   90.00
_cell.angle_gamma   90.00
#
_symmetry.space_group_name_H-M   'P 1'
#
loop_
_entity.id
_entity.type
_entity.pdbx_description
1 polymer ?
#
loop_
_entity_poly.entity_id
_entity_poly.type
_entity_poly.pdbx_seq_one_letter_code
_entity_poly.pdbx_strand_id
1 'polypeptide(L)'
;MFVGDLWAHVIMNTSNIYPHMCEMQVITAAAIEACDANDGLVDGIITDPDSCDFDPTTLVGTTINCTEIGENFTISSGAAYLTQAMWDGPRKSDNSSLFFGQKIGTVLSSDDTSAGGSLALTTCSGNGTCTADPLSLLLPWIAKFVRKDDNTDIPNITRQEFDQLYHSSINEWSSIIDTNDPDLSQFRARGGKLLTYHGLADGIIPTNSTTSYYDSVTALDPNVHDFYRLFMAPGIAHCFGGPGAFPAGTFDTMRAWVENGTVPDTMNATFPSNTAIKRTICLYPLKQTYDGVGNATANEGFSCQ
;
A
#
# COMPACT_ATOMS: atom_id res chain seq x y z
N MET A 1 2.86 -10.47 -7.60
CA MET A 1 3.19 -9.56 -6.49
C MET A 1 4.69 -9.59 -6.15
N PHE A 2 5.22 -10.63 -5.47
CA PHE A 2 6.60 -10.66 -4.92
C PHE A 2 7.74 -10.16 -5.83
N VAL A 3 7.83 -10.61 -7.08
CA VAL A 3 8.88 -10.08 -7.98
C VAL A 3 8.63 -8.61 -8.29
N GLY A 4 7.38 -8.20 -8.46
CA GLY A 4 6.99 -6.80 -8.63
C GLY A 4 7.45 -5.88 -7.49
N ASP A 5 7.52 -6.38 -6.25
CA ASP A 5 7.95 -5.59 -5.09
C ASP A 5 9.45 -5.26 -5.09
N LEU A 6 10.25 -5.88 -5.96
CA LEU A 6 11.65 -5.50 -6.21
C LEU A 6 11.79 -4.25 -7.08
N TRP A 7 10.67 -3.68 -7.53
CA TRP A 7 10.69 -2.61 -8.52
C TRP A 7 11.54 -1.42 -8.09
N ALA A 8 11.46 -1.01 -6.82
CA ALA A 8 12.30 0.03 -6.26
C ALA A 8 13.79 -0.30 -6.47
N HIS A 9 14.22 -1.51 -6.09
CA HIS A 9 15.62 -1.96 -6.20
C HIS A 9 16.10 -2.03 -7.64
N VAL A 10 15.24 -2.46 -8.57
CA VAL A 10 15.54 -2.45 -10.01
C VAL A 10 15.79 -1.02 -10.46
N ILE A 11 14.89 -0.09 -10.13
CA ILE A 11 15.00 1.32 -10.54
C ILE A 11 16.22 1.99 -9.92
N MET A 12 16.44 1.80 -8.61
CA MET A 12 17.58 2.33 -7.87
C MET A 12 18.91 1.90 -8.49
N ASN A 13 19.07 0.59 -8.74
CA ASN A 13 20.32 0.05 -9.29
C ASN A 13 20.51 0.37 -10.77
N THR A 14 19.46 0.29 -11.60
CA THR A 14 19.59 0.57 -13.05
C THR A 14 19.74 2.06 -13.35
N SER A 15 19.24 2.93 -12.49
CA SER A 15 19.35 4.39 -12.62
C SER A 15 20.48 4.98 -11.78
N ASN A 16 21.16 4.17 -10.95
CA ASN A 16 22.16 4.59 -9.98
C ASN A 16 21.67 5.74 -9.09
N ILE A 17 20.46 5.58 -8.53
CA ILE A 17 19.83 6.52 -7.61
C ILE A 17 19.53 5.82 -6.29
N TYR A 18 19.89 6.47 -5.18
CA TYR A 18 19.73 5.93 -3.84
C TYR A 18 19.27 7.04 -2.90
N PRO A 19 18.00 7.48 -3.02
CA PRO A 19 17.48 8.58 -2.19
C PRO A 19 17.56 8.26 -0.71
N HIS A 20 17.87 9.26 0.10
CA HIS A 20 17.77 9.15 1.56
C HIS A 20 16.30 9.00 1.97
N MET A 21 16.05 8.32 3.09
CA MET A 21 14.70 8.12 3.63
C MET A 21 14.03 9.46 3.91
N CYS A 22 14.78 10.44 4.43
CA CYS A 22 14.27 11.77 4.74
C CYS A 22 13.70 12.50 3.50
N GLU A 23 14.26 12.30 2.30
CA GLU A 23 13.74 12.90 1.06
C GLU A 23 12.36 12.33 0.75
N MET A 24 12.26 11.00 0.74
CA MET A 24 11.03 10.27 0.44
C MET A 24 9.93 10.53 1.47
N GLN A 25 10.31 10.68 2.75
CA GLN A 25 9.39 11.03 3.84
C GLN A 25 8.82 12.43 3.68
N VAL A 26 9.63 13.42 3.29
CA VAL A 26 9.12 14.77 3.00
C VAL A 26 8.19 14.78 1.79
N ILE A 27 8.52 14.03 0.73
CA ILE A 27 7.63 13.87 -0.43
C ILE A 27 6.29 13.26 -0.02
N THR A 28 6.33 12.21 0.81
CA THR A 28 5.12 11.54 1.31
C THR A 28 4.27 12.51 2.15
N ALA A 29 4.90 13.26 3.07
CA ALA A 29 4.21 14.22 3.91
C ALA A 29 3.56 15.36 3.10
N ALA A 30 4.24 15.87 2.09
CA ALA A 30 3.69 16.90 1.20
C ALA A 30 2.53 16.37 0.36
N ALA A 31 2.60 15.12 -0.08
CA ALA A 31 1.51 14.48 -0.81
C ALA A 31 0.27 14.29 0.07
N ILE A 32 0.47 13.91 1.34
CA ILE A 32 -0.60 13.87 2.35
C ILE A 32 -1.19 15.26 2.53
N GLU A 33 -0.37 16.28 2.82
CA GLU A 33 -0.83 17.66 3.02
C GLU A 33 -1.63 18.20 1.83
N ALA A 34 -1.22 17.88 0.60
CA ALA A 34 -1.89 18.31 -0.62
C ALA A 34 -3.28 17.66 -0.82
N CYS A 35 -3.51 16.49 -0.23
CA CYS A 35 -4.67 15.65 -0.51
C CYS A 35 -5.56 15.36 0.70
N ASP A 36 -5.12 15.71 1.91
CA ASP A 36 -5.83 15.54 3.19
C ASP A 36 -7.24 16.15 3.13
N ALA A 37 -7.31 17.42 2.75
CA ALA A 37 -8.58 18.17 2.71
C ALA A 37 -9.63 17.67 1.70
N ASN A 38 -9.30 16.71 0.83
CA ASN A 38 -10.18 16.27 -0.26
C ASN A 38 -11.47 15.59 0.24
N ASP A 39 -11.45 15.04 1.45
CA ASP A 39 -12.63 14.44 2.08
C ASP A 39 -13.41 15.39 2.99
N GLY A 40 -12.99 16.65 3.06
CA GLY A 40 -13.59 17.69 3.88
C GLY A 40 -12.98 17.83 5.27
N LEU A 41 -12.02 16.98 5.66
CA LEU A 41 -11.31 17.07 6.93
C LEU A 41 -9.80 17.25 6.70
N VAL A 42 -9.12 17.96 7.61
CA VAL A 42 -7.66 18.06 7.64
C VAL A 42 -7.20 17.34 8.90
N ASP A 43 -6.86 16.05 8.76
CA ASP A 43 -6.40 15.21 9.88
C ASP A 43 -5.17 14.33 9.54
N GLY A 44 -4.50 14.62 8.43
CA GLY A 44 -3.32 13.92 7.95
C GLY A 44 -3.64 12.55 7.33
N ILE A 45 -4.87 12.32 6.89
CA ILE A 45 -5.34 11.04 6.36
C ILE A 45 -5.92 11.25 4.98
N ILE A 46 -5.42 10.49 4.00
CA ILE A 46 -6.05 10.44 2.68
C ILE A 46 -7.07 9.30 2.65
N THR A 47 -8.36 9.63 2.57
CA THR A 47 -9.45 8.65 2.38
C THR A 47 -9.68 8.29 0.91
N ASP A 48 -9.28 9.15 -0.02
CA ASP A 48 -9.31 8.90 -1.47
C ASP A 48 -7.95 9.13 -2.15
N PRO A 49 -7.02 8.16 -2.08
CA PRO A 49 -5.73 8.31 -2.74
C PRO A 49 -5.80 8.32 -4.27
N ASP A 50 -6.89 7.84 -4.87
CA ASP A 50 -7.06 7.79 -6.32
C ASP A 50 -7.43 9.14 -6.93
N SER A 51 -7.98 10.06 -6.15
CA SER A 51 -8.27 11.43 -6.59
C SER A 51 -7.12 12.41 -6.34
N CYS A 52 -6.03 11.96 -5.72
CA CYS A 52 -4.87 12.78 -5.41
C CYS A 52 -3.97 12.91 -6.66
N ASP A 53 -3.69 14.14 -7.10
CA ASP A 53 -2.85 14.43 -8.29
C ASP A 53 -1.57 15.19 -7.90
N PHE A 54 -0.93 14.76 -6.80
CA PHE A 54 0.29 15.37 -6.31
C PHE A 54 1.49 14.99 -7.20
N ASP A 55 2.22 15.98 -7.71
CA ASP A 55 3.44 15.79 -8.50
C ASP A 55 4.69 15.91 -7.60
N PRO A 56 5.47 14.82 -7.40
CA PRO A 56 6.62 14.82 -6.50
C PRO A 56 7.79 15.63 -7.05
N THR A 57 7.80 15.97 -8.35
CA THR A 57 8.85 16.78 -8.96
C THR A 57 8.81 18.24 -8.51
N THR A 58 7.65 18.70 -8.00
CA THR A 58 7.48 20.06 -7.46
C THR A 58 8.37 20.34 -6.25
N LEU A 59 8.85 19.30 -5.55
CA LEU A 59 9.72 19.43 -4.39
C LEU A 59 11.22 19.41 -4.72
N VAL A 60 11.61 19.04 -5.95
CA VAL A 60 13.02 18.95 -6.35
C VAL A 60 13.72 20.29 -6.18
N GLY A 61 14.88 20.29 -5.50
CA GLY A 61 15.63 21.51 -5.20
C GLY A 61 15.24 22.18 -3.88
N THR A 62 14.20 21.70 -3.20
CA THR A 62 13.84 22.20 -1.86
C THR A 62 14.84 21.70 -0.81
N THR A 63 15.30 22.61 0.06
CA THR A 63 16.16 22.25 1.19
C THR A 63 15.34 21.78 2.38
N ILE A 64 15.67 20.60 2.90
CA ILE A 64 15.05 19.96 4.06
C ILE A 64 16.09 19.75 5.16
N ASN A 65 15.65 19.66 6.41
CA ASN A 65 16.49 19.15 7.48
C ASN A 65 16.41 17.62 7.46
N CYS A 66 17.48 16.97 7.02
CA CYS A 66 17.54 15.51 6.93
C CYS A 66 18.10 14.95 8.24
N THR A 67 17.19 14.50 9.11
CA THR A 67 17.54 13.93 10.43
C THR A 67 18.38 12.66 10.32
N GLU A 68 18.21 11.87 9.26
CA GLU A 68 18.96 10.66 8.95
C GLU A 68 20.48 10.90 8.93
N ILE A 69 20.92 12.00 8.30
CA ILE A 69 22.33 12.36 8.15
C ILE A 69 22.76 13.54 9.04
N GLY A 70 21.82 14.17 9.76
CA GLY A 70 22.09 15.25 10.72
C GLY A 70 22.45 16.59 10.07
N GLU A 71 22.11 16.80 8.80
CA GLU A 71 22.40 18.02 8.06
C GLU A 71 21.28 18.45 7.12
N ASN A 72 21.37 19.66 6.60
CA ASN A 72 20.45 20.12 5.56
C ASN A 72 20.75 19.40 4.25
N PHE A 73 19.72 18.86 3.62
CA PHE A 73 19.80 18.15 2.35
C PHE A 73 18.87 18.77 1.32
N THR A 74 19.17 18.63 0.04
CA THR A 74 18.31 19.12 -1.04
C THR A 74 17.62 17.94 -1.70
N ILE A 75 16.29 17.97 -1.78
CA ILE A 75 15.50 16.90 -2.40
C ILE A 75 15.98 16.72 -3.85
N SER A 76 16.43 15.51 -4.15
CA SER A 76 16.98 15.13 -5.44
C SER A 76 15.89 14.81 -6.45
N SER A 77 16.22 14.94 -7.75
CA SER A 77 15.37 14.40 -8.82
C SER A 77 15.23 12.88 -8.74
N GLY A 78 16.22 12.19 -8.16
CA GLY A 78 16.18 10.75 -7.91
C GLY A 78 15.08 10.35 -6.92
N ALA A 79 14.90 11.11 -5.83
CA ALA A 79 13.83 10.89 -4.86
C ALA A 79 12.44 11.04 -5.51
N ALA A 80 12.23 12.13 -6.26
CA ALA A 80 10.97 12.36 -6.96
C ALA A 80 10.69 11.27 -8.02
N TYR A 81 11.70 10.88 -8.80
CA TYR A 81 11.57 9.84 -9.82
C TYR A 81 11.27 8.46 -9.22
N LEU A 82 11.97 8.06 -8.14
CA LEU A 82 11.70 6.79 -7.46
C LEU A 82 10.29 6.77 -6.84
N THR A 83 9.86 7.89 -6.25
CA THR A 83 8.51 8.04 -5.68
C THR A 83 7.45 7.86 -6.77
N GLN A 84 7.57 8.56 -7.90
CA GLN A 84 6.65 8.40 -9.02
C GLN A 84 6.66 6.97 -9.58
N ALA A 85 7.84 6.35 -9.71
CA ALA A 85 7.96 4.97 -10.18
C ALA A 85 7.25 3.96 -9.26
N MET A 86 7.24 4.21 -7.95
CA MET A 86 6.52 3.39 -6.98
C MET A 86 5.00 3.56 -7.07
N TRP A 87 4.52 4.79 -7.30
CA TRP A 87 3.09 5.06 -7.53
C TRP A 87 2.56 4.49 -8.84
N ASP A 88 3.39 4.53 -9.89
CA ASP A 88 3.09 3.93 -11.19
C ASP A 88 3.04 2.39 -11.16
N GLY A 89 3.81 1.79 -10.25
CA GLY A 89 3.98 0.34 -10.14
C GLY A 89 5.01 -0.25 -11.11
N PRO A 90 5.28 -1.57 -11.00
CA PRO A 90 6.31 -2.25 -11.78
C PRO A 90 5.97 -2.24 -13.27
N ARG A 91 6.99 -1.97 -14.09
CA ARG A 91 6.88 -1.94 -15.56
C ARG A 91 7.91 -2.84 -16.22
N LYS A 92 7.52 -3.48 -17.31
CA LYS A 92 8.43 -4.24 -18.18
C LYS A 92 9.47 -3.34 -18.83
N SER A 93 10.52 -3.91 -19.40
CA SER A 93 11.52 -3.17 -20.18
C SER A 93 10.93 -2.37 -21.36
N ASP A 94 9.76 -2.75 -21.89
CA ASP A 94 9.00 -2.02 -22.91
C ASP A 94 8.03 -0.95 -22.36
N ASN A 95 8.07 -0.72 -21.05
CA ASN A 95 7.24 0.21 -20.29
C ASN A 95 5.77 -0.19 -20.08
N SER A 96 5.36 -1.38 -20.52
CA SER A 96 4.04 -1.92 -20.19
C SER A 96 3.93 -2.26 -18.69
N SER A 97 2.74 -2.04 -18.10
CA SER A 97 2.51 -2.33 -16.68
C SER A 97 2.54 -3.84 -16.41
N LEU A 98 3.15 -4.23 -15.28
CA LEU A 98 3.16 -5.60 -14.76
C LEU A 98 2.18 -5.80 -13.61
N PHE A 99 2.07 -4.81 -12.73
CA PHE A 99 1.24 -4.86 -11.53
C PHE A 99 0.92 -3.43 -11.07
N PHE A 100 0.10 -3.34 -10.02
CA PHE A 100 -0.29 -2.07 -9.42
C PHE A 100 0.86 -1.40 -8.68
N GLY A 101 0.84 -0.07 -8.62
CA GLY A 101 1.73 0.72 -7.77
C GLY A 101 1.15 1.01 -6.39
N GLN A 102 1.99 1.53 -5.51
CA GLN A 102 1.59 1.97 -4.17
C GLN A 102 0.75 3.24 -4.26
N LYS A 103 -0.15 3.45 -3.29
CA LYS A 103 -1.01 4.63 -3.28
C LYS A 103 -0.23 5.87 -2.88
N ILE A 104 -0.67 7.04 -3.35
CA ILE A 104 -0.15 8.30 -2.85
C ILE A 104 -0.43 8.39 -1.34
N GLY A 105 0.55 8.86 -0.57
CA GLY A 105 0.49 8.94 0.89
C GLY A 105 0.98 7.70 1.64
N THR A 106 1.32 6.60 0.94
CA THR A 106 1.98 5.46 1.59
C THR A 106 3.43 5.79 1.92
N VAL A 107 3.93 5.29 3.05
CA VAL A 107 5.36 5.40 3.38
C VAL A 107 6.17 4.45 2.50
N LEU A 108 6.95 5.01 1.57
CA LEU A 108 7.76 4.23 0.63
C LEU A 108 9.14 3.84 1.18
N SER A 109 9.67 4.64 2.12
CA SER A 109 11.00 4.45 2.70
C SER A 109 11.06 4.95 4.15
N SER A 110 11.12 4.03 5.10
CA SER A 110 11.32 4.31 6.52
C SER A 110 11.85 3.09 7.28
N ASP A 111 12.73 3.32 8.25
CA ASP A 111 13.14 2.33 9.25
C ASP A 111 12.12 2.19 10.40
N ASP A 112 11.09 3.04 10.43
CA ASP A 112 9.99 2.94 11.39
C ASP A 112 9.07 1.77 11.04
N THR A 113 9.23 0.69 11.80
CA THR A 113 8.37 -0.49 11.73
C THR A 113 6.89 -0.22 12.02
N SER A 114 6.53 0.94 12.59
CA SER A 114 5.13 1.33 12.81
C SER A 114 4.38 1.65 11.51
N ALA A 115 5.10 1.90 10.42
CA ALA A 115 4.54 2.03 9.07
C ALA A 115 4.24 0.67 8.40
N GLY A 116 4.45 -0.45 9.11
CA GLY A 116 4.21 -1.80 8.58
C GLY A 116 5.27 -2.29 7.58
N GLY A 117 6.12 -1.40 7.09
CA GLY A 117 7.34 -1.66 6.31
C GLY A 117 7.46 -0.75 5.10
N SER A 118 8.50 -0.95 4.28
CA SER A 118 8.82 -0.08 3.14
C SER A 118 9.53 -0.86 2.05
N LEU A 119 9.31 -0.47 0.79
CA LEU A 119 9.88 -1.13 -0.39
C LEU A 119 11.06 -0.37 -1.01
N ALA A 120 11.23 0.93 -0.74
CA ALA A 120 12.24 1.77 -1.39
C ALA A 120 13.36 2.21 -0.42
N LEU A 121 13.80 1.30 0.45
CA LEU A 121 14.84 1.59 1.44
C LEU A 121 16.22 1.73 0.81
N THR A 122 16.99 2.68 1.34
CA THR A 122 18.40 2.92 1.02
C THR A 122 19.22 2.72 2.29
N THR A 123 20.36 2.04 2.17
CA THR A 123 21.39 1.98 3.22
C THR A 123 22.66 2.65 2.70
N CYS A 124 23.27 3.51 3.52
CA CYS A 124 24.53 4.19 3.20
C CYS A 124 25.65 3.80 4.17
N SER A 125 26.83 3.45 3.65
CA SER A 125 28.03 3.22 4.45
C SER A 125 28.73 4.53 4.82
N GLY A 126 29.56 4.51 5.88
CA GLY A 126 30.25 5.71 6.39
C GLY A 126 31.24 6.37 5.42
N ASN A 127 31.51 5.77 4.26
CA ASN A 127 32.26 6.38 3.16
C ASN A 127 31.37 7.13 2.15
N GLY A 128 30.06 7.25 2.41
CA GLY A 128 29.08 7.91 1.55
C GLY A 128 28.55 7.06 0.39
N THR A 129 28.87 5.76 0.32
CA THR A 129 28.30 4.86 -0.69
C THR A 129 26.93 4.38 -0.23
N CYS A 130 25.89 4.61 -1.04
CA CYS A 130 24.53 4.17 -0.77
C CYS A 130 24.12 3.03 -1.73
N THR A 131 23.33 2.09 -1.22
CA THR A 131 22.81 0.94 -1.97
C THR A 131 21.35 0.70 -1.62
N ALA A 132 20.60 0.10 -2.54
CA ALA A 132 19.23 -0.30 -2.28
C ALA A 132 19.18 -1.46 -1.27
N ASP A 133 18.25 -1.39 -0.32
CA ASP A 133 18.09 -2.37 0.76
C ASP A 133 16.73 -3.08 0.62
N PRO A 134 16.66 -4.27 0.02
CA PRO A 134 15.40 -4.97 -0.22
C PRO A 134 14.82 -5.59 1.02
N LEU A 135 13.48 -5.53 1.10
CA LEU A 135 12.73 -6.26 2.10
C LEU A 135 13.18 -7.73 2.09
N SER A 136 13.55 -8.23 3.27
CA SER A 136 14.27 -9.51 3.44
C SER A 136 13.51 -10.74 2.91
N LEU A 137 12.19 -10.61 2.68
CA LEU A 137 11.34 -11.65 2.10
C LEU A 137 11.50 -11.79 0.57
N LEU A 138 11.92 -10.74 -0.13
CA LEU A 138 11.96 -10.72 -1.59
C LEU A 138 13.13 -11.54 -2.14
N LEU A 139 14.30 -11.47 -1.49
CA LEU A 139 15.50 -12.18 -1.95
C LEU A 139 15.35 -13.70 -1.89
N PRO A 140 14.86 -14.31 -0.79
CA PRO A 140 14.60 -15.75 -0.75
C PRO A 140 13.55 -16.20 -1.77
N TRP A 141 12.53 -15.39 -2.07
CA TRP A 141 11.57 -15.71 -3.13
C TRP A 141 12.27 -15.93 -4.47
N ILE A 142 13.10 -14.98 -4.87
CA ILE A 142 13.84 -15.04 -6.14
C ILE A 142 14.83 -16.20 -6.14
N ALA A 143 15.68 -16.30 -5.11
CA ALA A 143 16.73 -17.31 -5.05
C ALA A 143 16.14 -18.73 -5.01
N LYS A 144 15.16 -18.98 -4.14
CA LYS A 144 14.67 -20.34 -3.86
C LYS A 144 13.56 -20.80 -4.79
N PHE A 145 12.63 -19.92 -5.15
CA PHE A 145 11.43 -20.29 -5.91
C PHE A 145 11.58 -20.00 -7.41
N VAL A 146 12.17 -18.86 -7.78
CA VAL A 146 12.29 -18.47 -9.19
C VAL A 146 13.57 -19.04 -9.82
N ARG A 147 14.75 -18.71 -9.28
CA ARG A 147 16.04 -19.16 -9.80
C ARG A 147 16.44 -20.56 -9.35
N LYS A 148 15.93 -21.01 -8.19
CA LYS A 148 16.22 -22.32 -7.58
C LYS A 148 17.70 -22.54 -7.33
N ASP A 149 18.38 -21.47 -6.93
CA ASP A 149 19.81 -21.45 -6.61
C ASP A 149 20.06 -20.59 -5.36
N ASP A 150 20.43 -21.26 -4.27
CA ASP A 150 20.72 -20.65 -2.97
C ASP A 150 22.01 -19.81 -2.95
N ASN A 151 22.87 -19.94 -3.98
CA ASN A 151 24.11 -19.16 -4.10
C ASN A 151 23.94 -17.95 -5.01
N THR A 152 22.73 -17.68 -5.48
CA THR A 152 22.48 -16.55 -6.36
C THR A 152 22.67 -15.24 -5.61
N ASP A 153 23.59 -14.42 -6.12
CA ASP A 153 23.66 -13.00 -5.80
C ASP A 153 22.54 -12.26 -6.58
N ILE A 154 21.70 -11.51 -5.87
CA ILE A 154 20.60 -10.72 -6.43
C ILE A 154 20.88 -9.19 -6.52
N PRO A 155 22.06 -8.63 -6.17
CA PRO A 155 22.30 -7.22 -6.42
C PRO A 155 22.38 -7.00 -7.93
N ASN A 156 21.73 -5.94 -8.40
CA ASN A 156 21.86 -5.42 -9.76
C ASN A 156 21.24 -6.27 -10.88
N ILE A 157 19.95 -6.62 -10.76
CA ILE A 157 19.18 -7.15 -11.89
C ILE A 157 18.87 -6.06 -12.92
N THR A 158 19.06 -6.36 -14.20
CA THR A 158 18.66 -5.50 -15.32
C THR A 158 17.13 -5.49 -15.50
N ARG A 159 16.60 -4.52 -16.25
CA ARG A 159 15.17 -4.50 -16.62
C ARG A 159 14.76 -5.73 -17.44
N GLN A 160 15.62 -6.26 -18.31
CA GLN A 160 15.29 -7.49 -19.04
C GLN A 160 15.27 -8.72 -18.14
N GLU A 161 16.20 -8.82 -17.18
CA GLU A 161 16.19 -9.92 -16.20
C GLU A 161 14.98 -9.81 -15.27
N PHE A 162 14.57 -8.59 -14.89
CA PHE A 162 13.35 -8.36 -14.13
C PHE A 162 12.11 -8.89 -14.87
N ASP A 163 11.98 -8.63 -16.17
CA ASP A 163 10.90 -9.17 -17.00
C ASP A 163 10.87 -10.71 -16.98
N GLN A 164 12.05 -11.33 -17.10
CA GLN A 164 12.20 -12.79 -17.09
C GLN A 164 11.86 -13.38 -15.72
N LEU A 165 12.33 -12.76 -14.63
CA LEU A 165 12.02 -13.17 -13.26
C LEU A 165 10.52 -13.07 -12.99
N TYR A 166 9.89 -11.97 -13.40
CA TYR A 166 8.46 -11.76 -13.21
C TYR A 166 7.67 -12.81 -13.99
N HIS A 167 8.00 -13.01 -15.27
CA HIS A 167 7.35 -14.00 -16.13
C HIS A 167 7.47 -15.42 -15.58
N SER A 168 8.68 -15.82 -15.16
CA SER A 168 8.95 -17.15 -14.59
C SER A 168 8.20 -17.35 -13.28
N SER A 169 8.18 -16.33 -12.41
CA SER A 169 7.45 -16.38 -11.15
C SER A 169 5.96 -16.63 -11.35
N ILE A 170 5.32 -15.96 -12.31
CA ILE A 170 3.89 -16.14 -12.60
C ILE A 170 3.64 -17.53 -13.21
N ASN A 171 4.37 -17.89 -14.27
CA ASN A 171 4.14 -19.14 -14.98
C ASN A 171 4.29 -20.38 -14.09
N GLU A 172 5.26 -20.37 -13.18
CA GLU A 172 5.57 -21.54 -12.37
C GLU A 172 4.69 -21.64 -11.12
N TRP A 173 4.31 -20.50 -10.53
CA TRP A 173 3.76 -20.47 -9.18
C TRP A 173 2.30 -20.03 -9.09
N SER A 174 1.73 -19.40 -10.12
CA SER A 174 0.36 -18.88 -10.03
C SER A 174 -0.66 -19.96 -9.68
N SER A 175 -0.53 -21.17 -10.23
CA SER A 175 -1.48 -22.26 -9.94
C SER A 175 -1.46 -22.78 -8.49
N ILE A 176 -0.45 -22.42 -7.69
CA ILE A 176 -0.24 -22.95 -6.33
C ILE A 176 -0.43 -21.85 -5.28
N ILE A 177 0.00 -20.62 -5.55
CA ILE A 177 0.12 -19.58 -4.51
C ILE A 177 -0.56 -18.24 -4.83
N ASP A 178 -0.95 -17.95 -6.08
CA ASP A 178 -1.50 -16.63 -6.43
C ASP A 178 -2.79 -16.33 -5.66
N THR A 179 -3.55 -17.39 -5.34
CA THR A 179 -4.77 -17.32 -4.51
C THR A 179 -5.77 -16.28 -5.03
N ASN A 180 -5.90 -16.20 -6.36
CA ASN A 180 -6.66 -15.18 -7.07
C ASN A 180 -7.86 -15.74 -7.86
N ASP A 181 -8.32 -16.95 -7.55
CA ASP A 181 -9.53 -17.53 -8.15
C ASP A 181 -10.78 -16.75 -7.70
N PRO A 182 -11.46 -16.01 -8.60
CA PRO A 182 -12.62 -15.21 -8.23
C PRO A 182 -13.91 -16.04 -8.07
N ASP A 183 -13.92 -17.33 -8.43
CA ASP A 183 -15.10 -18.18 -8.25
C ASP A 183 -15.25 -18.64 -6.78
N LEU A 184 -15.99 -17.85 -6.02
CA LEU A 184 -16.36 -18.15 -4.62
C LEU A 184 -17.70 -18.87 -4.49
N SER A 185 -18.26 -19.44 -5.57
CA SER A 185 -19.60 -20.04 -5.57
C SER A 185 -19.76 -21.17 -4.54
N GLN A 186 -18.75 -22.03 -4.39
CA GLN A 186 -18.78 -23.11 -3.41
C GLN A 186 -18.70 -22.60 -1.96
N PHE A 187 -17.93 -21.53 -1.73
CA PHE A 187 -17.85 -20.88 -0.41
C PHE A 187 -19.20 -20.28 -0.04
N ARG A 188 -19.83 -19.55 -0.98
CA ARG A 188 -21.17 -18.99 -0.82
C ARG A 188 -22.22 -20.07 -0.59
N ALA A 189 -22.22 -21.15 -1.38
CA ALA A 189 -23.20 -22.24 -1.28
C ALA A 189 -23.20 -22.95 0.09
N ARG A 190 -22.08 -22.89 0.82
CA ARG A 190 -21.95 -23.40 2.19
C ARG A 190 -22.34 -22.38 3.26
N GLY A 191 -22.81 -21.20 2.86
CA GLY A 191 -23.16 -20.10 3.77
C GLY A 191 -21.95 -19.31 4.29
N GLY A 192 -20.77 -19.47 3.67
CA GLY A 192 -19.55 -18.78 4.08
C GLY A 192 -19.69 -17.26 3.99
N LYS A 193 -19.04 -16.53 4.91
CA LYS A 193 -18.95 -15.07 4.93
C LYS A 193 -17.49 -14.66 4.91
N LEU A 194 -17.13 -13.75 4.00
CA LEU A 194 -15.80 -13.22 3.82
C LEU A 194 -15.84 -11.72 4.10
N LEU A 195 -14.98 -11.28 5.01
CA LEU A 195 -14.79 -9.87 5.33
C LEU A 195 -13.30 -9.59 5.18
N THR A 196 -12.98 -8.69 4.27
CA THR A 196 -11.62 -8.21 4.02
C THR A 196 -11.53 -6.75 4.43
N TYR A 197 -10.43 -6.37 5.05
CA TYR A 197 -10.02 -4.97 5.09
C TYR A 197 -8.61 -4.84 4.51
N HIS A 198 -8.28 -3.65 4.02
CA HIS A 198 -6.94 -3.31 3.56
C HIS A 198 -6.64 -1.85 3.91
N GLY A 199 -5.50 -1.58 4.53
CA GLY A 199 -5.05 -0.22 4.82
C GLY A 199 -4.73 0.56 3.55
N LEU A 200 -5.31 1.74 3.36
CA LEU A 200 -5.06 2.59 2.20
C LEU A 200 -3.64 3.17 2.15
N ALA A 201 -2.95 3.20 3.30
CA ALA A 201 -1.57 3.62 3.42
C ALA A 201 -0.58 2.43 3.52
N ASP A 202 -1.00 1.22 3.13
CA ASP A 202 -0.12 0.04 3.04
C ASP A 202 1.03 0.31 2.06
N GLY A 203 2.27 0.35 2.58
CA GLY A 203 3.48 0.61 1.80
C GLY A 203 4.13 -0.65 1.22
N ILE A 204 3.58 -1.84 1.48
CA ILE A 204 4.11 -3.13 1.01
C ILE A 204 3.19 -3.73 -0.05
N ILE A 205 1.89 -3.85 0.22
CA ILE A 205 0.95 -4.48 -0.69
C ILE A 205 0.12 -3.40 -1.40
N PRO A 206 0.22 -3.27 -2.74
CA PRO A 206 -0.60 -2.34 -3.50
C PRO A 206 -2.09 -2.61 -3.27
N THR A 207 -2.82 -1.66 -2.69
CA THR A 207 -4.24 -1.83 -2.34
C THR A 207 -5.15 -2.13 -3.54
N ASN A 208 -4.76 -1.66 -4.73
CA ASN A 208 -5.45 -1.98 -5.99
C ASN A 208 -5.49 -3.48 -6.30
N SER A 209 -4.56 -4.28 -5.76
CA SER A 209 -4.63 -5.74 -5.89
C SER A 209 -5.88 -6.32 -5.21
N THR A 210 -6.27 -5.75 -4.08
CA THR A 210 -7.43 -6.21 -3.30
C THR A 210 -8.74 -5.74 -3.92
N THR A 211 -8.82 -4.47 -4.36
CA THR A 211 -10.01 -3.97 -5.06
C THR A 211 -10.21 -4.69 -6.38
N SER A 212 -9.15 -4.91 -7.16
CA SER A 212 -9.22 -5.66 -8.42
C SER A 212 -9.73 -7.10 -8.22
N TYR A 213 -9.33 -7.77 -7.13
CA TYR A 213 -9.85 -9.10 -6.81
C TYR A 213 -11.34 -9.04 -6.41
N TYR A 214 -11.72 -8.11 -5.54
CA TYR A 214 -13.12 -7.91 -5.15
C TYR A 214 -14.03 -7.62 -6.36
N ASP A 215 -13.57 -6.78 -7.28
CA ASP A 215 -14.27 -6.46 -8.52
C ASP A 215 -14.41 -7.69 -9.42
N SER A 216 -13.38 -8.54 -9.49
CA SER A 216 -13.41 -9.79 -10.26
C SER A 216 -14.43 -10.78 -9.70
N VAL A 217 -14.53 -10.91 -8.36
CA VAL A 217 -15.58 -11.72 -7.71
C VAL A 217 -16.97 -11.13 -7.96
N THR A 218 -17.10 -9.80 -7.83
CA THR A 218 -18.36 -9.07 -8.04
C THR A 218 -18.88 -9.24 -9.47
N ALA A 219 -17.99 -9.25 -10.46
CA ALA A 219 -18.34 -9.47 -11.86
C ALA A 219 -18.89 -10.89 -12.14
N LEU A 220 -18.53 -11.88 -11.31
CA LEU A 220 -18.99 -13.26 -11.46
C LEU A 220 -20.23 -13.60 -10.63
N ASP A 221 -20.43 -12.96 -9.48
CA ASP A 221 -21.59 -13.19 -8.62
C ASP A 221 -22.38 -11.89 -8.34
N PRO A 222 -23.59 -11.72 -8.92
CA PRO A 222 -24.42 -10.53 -8.67
C PRO A 222 -24.91 -10.39 -7.23
N ASN A 223 -24.72 -11.43 -6.39
CA ASN A 223 -25.08 -11.42 -4.97
C ASN A 223 -23.82 -11.45 -4.09
N VAL A 224 -22.67 -11.02 -4.61
CA VAL A 224 -21.40 -10.96 -3.86
C VAL A 224 -21.57 -10.30 -2.49
N HIS A 225 -22.37 -9.24 -2.40
CA HIS A 225 -22.60 -8.48 -1.17
C HIS A 225 -23.34 -9.30 -0.08
N ASP A 226 -23.99 -10.41 -0.42
CA ASP A 226 -24.61 -11.30 0.58
C ASP A 226 -23.57 -12.09 1.37
N PHE A 227 -22.33 -12.20 0.89
CA PHE A 227 -21.31 -13.07 1.48
C PHE A 227 -19.89 -12.53 1.47
N TYR A 228 -19.55 -11.49 0.69
CA TYR A 228 -18.24 -10.87 0.66
C TYR A 228 -18.36 -9.34 0.81
N ARG A 229 -17.69 -8.78 1.84
CA ARG A 229 -17.61 -7.33 2.11
C ARG A 229 -16.13 -6.91 2.19
N LEU A 230 -15.80 -5.81 1.53
CA LEU A 230 -14.47 -5.19 1.52
C LEU A 230 -14.51 -3.81 2.17
N PHE A 231 -13.58 -3.53 3.08
CA PHE A 231 -13.42 -2.25 3.77
C PHE A 231 -12.01 -1.69 3.53
N MET A 232 -11.91 -0.55 2.83
CA MET A 232 -10.63 0.11 2.59
C MET A 232 -10.38 1.11 3.73
N ALA A 233 -9.38 0.88 4.57
CA ALA A 233 -9.15 1.60 5.82
C ALA A 233 -8.22 2.81 5.63
N PRO A 234 -8.71 4.05 5.68
CA PRO A 234 -7.89 5.26 5.48
C PRO A 234 -6.76 5.39 6.50
N GLY A 235 -5.56 5.75 6.03
CA GLY A 235 -4.39 6.00 6.88
C GLY A 235 -3.83 4.79 7.60
N ILE A 236 -4.42 3.59 7.45
CA ILE A 236 -3.87 2.36 8.02
C ILE A 236 -2.77 1.84 7.09
N ALA A 237 -1.63 1.52 7.68
CA ALA A 237 -0.48 0.97 6.97
C ALA A 237 -0.58 -0.56 6.81
N HIS A 238 0.54 -1.26 6.59
CA HIS A 238 0.51 -2.70 6.35
C HIS A 238 0.00 -3.49 7.55
N CYS A 239 -1.18 -4.10 7.42
CA CYS A 239 -2.00 -4.73 8.47
C CYS A 239 -2.49 -3.77 9.58
N PHE A 240 -1.61 -2.94 10.14
CA PHE A 240 -1.86 -2.03 11.25
C PHE A 240 -0.91 -0.84 11.17
N GLY A 241 -0.97 0.06 12.15
CA GLY A 241 -0.11 1.24 12.19
C GLY A 241 -0.55 2.31 11.20
N GLY A 242 0.33 3.28 10.93
CA GLY A 242 -0.02 4.52 10.25
C GLY A 242 -0.90 5.45 11.09
N PRO A 243 -1.27 6.63 10.56
CA PRO A 243 -2.08 7.61 11.28
C PRO A 243 -3.56 7.22 11.40
N GLY A 244 -4.04 6.21 10.67
CA GLY A 244 -5.47 5.89 10.57
C GLY A 244 -6.12 5.26 11.81
N ALA A 245 -7.46 5.21 11.78
CA ALA A 245 -8.26 4.48 12.77
C ALA A 245 -8.27 2.97 12.46
N PHE A 246 -7.90 2.14 13.43
CA PHE A 246 -7.77 0.70 13.25
C PHE A 246 -9.09 -0.05 13.52
N PRO A 247 -9.53 -0.96 12.62
CA PRO A 247 -10.75 -1.75 12.78
C PRO A 247 -10.59 -2.99 13.68
N ALA A 248 -10.31 -2.76 14.98
CA ALA A 248 -10.07 -3.85 15.95
C ALA A 248 -11.24 -4.83 16.10
N GLY A 249 -12.49 -4.41 15.80
CA GLY A 249 -13.70 -5.22 15.93
C GLY A 249 -13.98 -6.18 14.78
N THR A 250 -13.09 -6.29 13.79
CA THR A 250 -13.30 -7.07 12.56
C THR A 250 -13.79 -8.51 12.81
N PHE A 251 -13.20 -9.22 13.78
CA PHE A 251 -13.61 -10.59 14.10
C PHE A 251 -15.02 -10.65 14.70
N ASP A 252 -15.37 -9.73 15.59
CA ASP A 252 -16.71 -9.67 16.18
C ASP A 252 -17.77 -9.30 15.13
N THR A 253 -17.43 -8.41 14.19
CA THR A 253 -18.29 -8.09 13.04
C THR A 253 -18.54 -9.32 12.17
N MET A 254 -17.48 -10.09 11.86
CA MET A 254 -17.61 -11.33 11.10
C MET A 254 -18.46 -12.37 11.84
N ARG A 255 -18.18 -12.56 13.14
CA ARG A 255 -18.94 -13.47 14.00
C ARG A 255 -20.43 -13.11 14.04
N ALA A 256 -20.77 -11.84 14.22
CA ALA A 256 -22.16 -11.39 14.16
C ALA A 256 -22.78 -11.75 12.79
N TRP A 257 -22.12 -11.43 11.68
CA TRP A 257 -22.64 -11.75 10.36
C TRP A 257 -22.91 -13.25 10.17
N VAL A 258 -22.01 -14.11 10.63
CA VAL A 258 -22.15 -15.58 10.54
C VAL A 258 -23.24 -16.11 11.46
N GLU A 259 -23.23 -15.71 12.74
CA GLU A 259 -24.06 -16.35 13.78
C GLU A 259 -25.47 -15.76 13.88
N ASN A 260 -25.63 -14.46 13.58
CA ASN A 260 -26.89 -13.74 13.79
C ASN A 260 -27.43 -13.04 12.53
N GLY A 261 -26.70 -13.09 11.41
CA GLY A 261 -27.12 -12.50 10.15
C GLY A 261 -26.99 -10.98 10.08
N THR A 262 -26.29 -10.33 11.01
CA THR A 262 -26.02 -8.88 10.97
C THR A 262 -25.02 -8.56 9.87
N VAL A 263 -25.50 -8.08 8.74
CA VAL A 263 -24.68 -7.69 7.60
C VAL A 263 -23.98 -6.36 7.90
N PRO A 264 -22.64 -6.28 7.79
CA PRO A 264 -21.94 -5.02 8.00
C PRO A 264 -21.96 -4.14 6.75
N ASP A 265 -22.65 -3.01 6.83
CA ASP A 265 -22.58 -1.94 5.82
C ASP A 265 -21.44 -0.94 6.12
N THR A 266 -20.95 -0.95 7.35
CA THR A 266 -19.81 -0.16 7.80
C THR A 266 -18.98 -0.91 8.85
N MET A 267 -17.78 -0.41 9.14
CA MET A 267 -16.89 -0.99 10.14
C MET A 267 -16.40 0.08 11.10
N ASN A 268 -16.61 -0.14 12.40
CA ASN A 268 -16.12 0.78 13.43
C ASN A 268 -14.60 0.67 13.58
N ALA A 269 -13.95 1.82 13.71
CA ALA A 269 -12.52 1.92 13.89
C ALA A 269 -12.16 2.99 14.94
N THR A 270 -11.00 2.81 15.57
CA THR A 270 -10.48 3.75 16.59
C THR A 270 -8.98 3.93 16.45
N PHE A 271 -8.45 5.09 16.81
CA PHE A 271 -7.02 5.34 16.76
C PHE A 271 -6.33 4.62 17.93
N PRO A 272 -5.28 3.80 17.68
CA PRO A 272 -4.54 3.12 18.75
C PRO A 272 -3.94 4.09 19.78
N SER A 273 -3.45 5.25 19.32
CA SER A 273 -2.87 6.30 20.17
C SER A 273 -3.91 7.07 20.98
N ASN A 274 -5.16 7.08 20.53
CA ASN A 274 -6.26 7.77 21.20
C ASN A 274 -7.60 7.13 20.85
N THR A 275 -8.03 6.16 21.64
CA THR A 275 -9.29 5.44 21.44
C THR A 275 -10.55 6.31 21.60
N ALA A 276 -10.40 7.56 22.07
CA ALA A 276 -11.50 8.53 22.06
C ALA A 276 -11.84 9.00 20.64
N ILE A 277 -10.90 8.94 19.70
CA ILE A 277 -11.13 9.24 18.29
C ILE A 277 -11.75 8.02 17.62
N LYS A 278 -12.97 8.21 17.10
CA LYS A 278 -13.74 7.18 16.39
C LYS A 278 -13.82 7.52 14.91
N ARG A 279 -13.80 6.50 14.08
CA ARG A 279 -14.10 6.57 12.65
C ARG A 279 -14.99 5.41 12.25
N THR A 280 -15.65 5.57 11.11
CA THR A 280 -16.36 4.50 10.44
C THR A 280 -15.72 4.28 9.08
N ILE A 281 -15.26 3.05 8.81
CA ILE A 281 -14.76 2.65 7.51
C ILE A 281 -15.97 2.24 6.66
N CYS A 282 -16.03 2.82 5.47
CA CYS A 282 -17.10 2.58 4.50
C CYS A 282 -16.89 1.27 3.75
N LEU A 283 -17.99 0.64 3.36
CA LEU A 283 -17.97 -0.49 2.46
C LEU A 283 -17.50 -0.04 1.07
N TYR A 284 -16.50 -0.71 0.51
CA TYR A 284 -16.03 -0.47 -0.84
C TYR A 284 -17.17 -0.66 -1.88
N PRO A 285 -17.36 0.25 -2.85
CA PRO A 285 -16.44 1.34 -3.24
C PRO A 285 -16.69 2.69 -2.55
N LEU A 286 -17.59 2.77 -1.57
CA LEU A 286 -17.89 4.01 -0.87
C LEU A 286 -16.68 4.47 -0.04
N LYS A 287 -16.53 5.78 0.05
CA LYS A 287 -15.46 6.46 0.79
C LYS A 287 -16.06 7.33 1.88
N GLN A 288 -15.29 7.57 2.94
CA GLN A 288 -15.72 8.44 4.02
C GLN A 288 -15.57 9.90 3.60
N THR A 289 -16.60 10.72 3.80
CA THR A 289 -16.56 12.17 3.60
C THR A 289 -17.03 12.89 4.85
N TYR A 290 -16.46 14.04 5.19
CA TYR A 290 -16.85 14.90 6.29
C TYR A 290 -17.55 16.17 5.77
N ASP A 291 -18.74 16.48 6.29
CA ASP A 291 -19.55 17.62 5.84
C ASP A 291 -19.15 18.96 6.48
N GLY A 292 -18.13 18.97 7.34
CA GLY A 292 -17.67 20.16 8.07
C GLY A 292 -18.46 20.46 9.34
N VAL A 293 -19.51 19.68 9.67
CA VAL A 293 -20.43 19.93 10.77
C VAL A 293 -20.41 18.79 11.79
N GLY A 294 -20.15 19.12 13.04
CA GLY A 294 -20.17 18.18 14.17
C GLY A 294 -18.78 17.92 14.75
N ASN A 295 -18.71 17.03 15.72
CA ASN A 295 -17.44 16.63 16.32
C ASN A 295 -16.79 15.50 15.50
N ALA A 296 -15.85 15.85 14.63
CA ALA A 296 -15.07 14.88 13.85
C ALA A 296 -14.41 13.79 14.72
N THR A 297 -13.95 14.12 15.94
CA THR A 297 -13.36 13.12 16.86
C THR A 297 -14.39 12.07 17.30
N ALA A 298 -15.67 12.44 17.39
CA ALA A 298 -16.76 11.54 17.76
C ALA A 298 -17.40 10.81 16.58
N ASN A 299 -16.84 10.93 15.37
CA ASN A 299 -17.41 10.43 14.12
C ASN A 299 -18.76 11.07 13.74
N GLU A 300 -18.99 12.32 14.16
CA GLU A 300 -20.13 13.13 13.70
C GLU A 300 -19.78 13.84 12.39
N GLY A 301 -20.77 14.10 11.53
CA GLY A 301 -20.57 14.78 10.24
C GLY A 301 -20.01 13.90 9.12
N PHE A 302 -19.77 12.61 9.38
CA PHE A 302 -19.27 11.68 8.38
C PHE A 302 -20.38 10.92 7.66
N SER A 303 -20.20 10.71 6.36
CA SER A 303 -21.05 9.85 5.53
C SER A 303 -20.22 8.96 4.60
N CYS A 304 -20.80 7.85 4.15
CA CYS A 304 -20.21 7.02 3.08
C CYS A 304 -20.82 7.43 1.75
N GLN A 305 -19.98 7.88 0.80
CA GLN A 305 -20.37 8.34 -0.53
C GLN A 305 -19.57 7.65 -1.63
#